data_AF-A0A239A639-F1
#
_entry.id   AF-A0A239A639-F1
#
_cell.length_a   1.000
_cell.length_b   1.000
_cell.length_c   1.000
_cell.angle_alpha   90.00
_cell.angle_beta   90.00
_cell.angle_gamma   90.00
#
_symmetry.space_group_name_H-M   'P 1'
#
loop_
_entity.id
_entity.type
_entity.pdbx_description
1 polymer ?
#
loop_
_entity_poly.entity_id
_entity_poly.type
_entity_poly.pdbx_seq_one_letter_code
_entity_poly.pdbx_strand_id
1 'polypeptide(L)'
;MHPTPAELLAGVCRILSEVIEPDLSSEYARARSREVRATLIQIDWDNAGIDLGVRVARLHNLLVDCGEWIDAEPTRRAHFGTAGSRLRSVTSNGVDITGGFDAANRQRAAQDDAIVALINPLEDWLTDHPDDSHGNSLRRNLLEHYRQA
;
A
#
# COMPACT_ATOMS: atom_id res chain seq x y z
N MET A 1 -11.00 19.11 13.19
CA MET A 1 -10.03 18.31 12.41
C MET A 1 -8.76 18.25 13.24
N HIS A 2 -8.27 17.07 13.59
CA HIS A 2 -7.01 16.92 14.32
C HIS A 2 -5.87 16.78 13.30
N PRO A 3 -4.70 17.39 13.52
CA PRO A 3 -3.56 17.26 12.63
C PRO A 3 -3.05 15.81 12.61
N THR A 4 -2.58 15.37 11.45
CA THR A 4 -1.95 14.06 11.26
C THR A 4 -0.57 14.01 11.94
N PRO A 5 -0.03 12.82 12.24
CA PRO A 5 1.33 12.68 12.76
C PRO A 5 2.40 13.35 11.88
N ALA A 6 2.29 13.22 10.55
CA ALA A 6 3.19 13.87 9.60
C ALA A 6 3.09 15.41 9.66
N GLU A 7 1.87 15.96 9.77
CA GLU A 7 1.65 17.40 9.95
C GLU A 7 2.24 17.91 11.28
N LEU A 8 2.11 17.13 12.36
CA LEU A 8 2.72 17.44 13.65
C LEU A 8 4.25 17.42 13.58
N LEU A 9 4.85 16.40 12.96
CA LEU A 9 6.31 16.30 12.78
C LEU A 9 6.85 17.42 11.90
N ALA A 10 6.17 17.75 10.80
CA ALA A 10 6.50 18.89 9.95
C ALA A 10 6.44 20.21 10.74
N GLY A 11 5.42 20.38 11.59
CA GLY A 11 5.30 21.53 12.49
C GLY A 11 6.45 21.63 13.50
N VAL A 12 6.82 20.53 14.14
CA VAL A 12 7.95 20.46 15.09
C VAL A 12 9.27 20.76 14.38
N CYS A 13 9.52 20.17 13.21
CA CYS A 13 10.72 20.45 12.41
C CYS A 13 10.82 21.92 12.01
N ARG A 14 9.69 22.54 11.66
CA ARG A 14 9.62 23.98 11.35
C ARG A 14 9.96 24.84 12.56
N ILE A 15 9.37 24.55 13.72
CA ILE A 15 9.67 25.27 14.98
C ILE A 15 11.15 25.13 15.33
N LEU A 16 11.71 23.92 15.20
CA LEU A 16 13.13 23.68 15.47
C LEU A 16 14.04 24.51 14.56
N SER A 17 13.73 24.64 13.26
CA SER A 17 14.57 25.36 12.30
C SER A 17 14.35 26.87 12.27
N GLU A 18 13.11 27.33 12.40
CA GLU A 18 12.73 28.73 12.19
C GLU A 18 12.69 29.54 13.47
N VAL A 19 12.44 28.89 14.62
CA VAL A 19 12.30 29.56 15.91
C VAL A 19 13.47 29.23 16.82
N ILE A 20 13.79 27.95 16.99
CA ILE A 20 14.78 27.53 18.00
C ILE A 20 16.21 27.69 17.48
N GLU A 21 16.54 27.13 16.31
CA GLU A 21 17.91 27.13 15.77
C GLU A 21 18.55 28.53 15.62
N PRO A 22 17.81 29.60 15.24
CA PRO A 22 18.36 30.96 15.18
C PRO A 22 18.82 31.52 16.52
N ASP A 23 18.14 31.17 17.62
CA ASP A 23 18.44 31.65 18.97
C ASP A 23 19.53 30.83 19.67
N LEU A 24 19.98 29.72 19.06
CA LEU A 24 21.05 28.89 19.60
C LEU A 24 22.43 29.52 19.35
N SER A 25 23.02 30.09 20.40
CA SER A 25 24.37 30.67 20.36
C SER A 25 25.47 29.60 20.21
N SER A 26 25.25 28.39 20.73
CA SER A 26 26.21 27.28 20.66
C SER A 26 26.13 26.52 19.34
N GLU A 27 27.27 26.36 18.67
CA GLU A 27 27.38 25.52 17.47
C GLU A 27 27.04 24.05 17.77
N TYR A 28 27.47 23.54 18.93
CA TYR A 28 27.10 22.21 19.40
C TYR A 28 25.58 22.06 19.53
N ALA A 29 24.90 23.05 20.12
CA ALA A 29 23.44 23.02 20.25
C ALA A 29 22.74 23.03 18.88
N ARG A 30 23.24 23.80 17.91
CA ARG A 30 22.73 23.81 16.53
C ARG A 30 22.94 22.46 15.84
N ALA A 31 24.11 21.85 16.00
CA ALA A 31 24.39 20.52 15.47
C ALA A 31 23.43 19.48 16.04
N ARG A 32 23.17 19.48 17.36
CA ARG A 32 22.19 18.60 18.00
C ARG A 32 20.76 18.84 17.51
N SER A 33 20.36 20.10 17.28
CA SER A 33 19.04 20.42 16.73
C SER A 33 18.85 19.82 15.33
N ARG A 34 19.87 19.91 14.46
CA ARG A 34 19.84 19.29 13.13
C ARG A 34 19.76 17.77 13.19
N GLU A 35 20.50 17.15 14.10
CA GLU A 35 20.44 15.71 14.32
C GLU A 35 19.04 15.26 14.76
N VAL A 36 18.42 15.97 15.72
CA VAL A 36 17.04 15.69 16.14
C VAL A 36 16.07 15.80 14.96
N ARG A 37 16.18 16.85 14.13
CA ARG A 37 15.36 16.98 12.93
C ARG A 37 15.56 15.83 11.94
N ALA A 38 16.80 15.40 11.72
CA ALA A 38 17.09 14.25 10.86
C ALA A 38 16.45 12.97 11.39
N THR A 39 16.51 12.73 12.71
CA THR A 39 15.83 11.58 13.34
C THR A 39 14.32 11.66 13.21
N LEU A 40 13.70 12.84 13.40
CA LEU A 40 12.25 13.00 13.24
C LEU A 40 11.79 12.76 11.80
N ILE A 41 12.57 13.20 10.81
CA ILE A 41 12.31 12.91 9.40
C ILE A 41 12.43 11.41 9.14
N GLN A 42 13.45 10.74 9.68
CA GLN A 42 13.59 9.29 9.55
C GLN A 42 12.38 8.54 10.14
N ILE A 43 11.90 8.94 11.33
CA ILE A 43 10.71 8.36 11.96
C ILE A 43 9.46 8.55 11.08
N ASP A 44 9.28 9.72 10.46
CA ASP A 44 8.17 9.96 9.53
C ASP A 44 8.23 9.02 8.32
N TRP A 45 9.42 8.83 7.75
CA TRP A 45 9.66 7.89 6.66
C TRP A 45 9.41 6.43 7.06
N ASP A 46 9.87 6.02 8.24
CA ASP A 46 9.66 4.67 8.76
C ASP A 46 8.17 4.40 8.99
N ASN A 47 7.45 5.36 9.56
CA ASN A 47 6.00 5.28 9.74
C ASN A 47 5.26 5.17 8.39
N ALA A 48 5.64 5.99 7.40
CA ALA A 48 5.09 5.91 6.06
C ALA A 48 5.38 4.55 5.39
N GLY A 49 6.57 3.99 5.63
CA GLY A 49 6.95 2.64 5.19
C GLY A 49 6.08 1.55 5.82
N ILE A 50 5.83 1.62 7.13
CA ILE A 50 4.96 0.68 7.84
C ILE A 50 3.53 0.76 7.32
N ASP A 51 2.97 1.97 7.21
CA ASP A 51 1.61 2.18 6.70
C ASP A 51 1.46 1.64 5.27
N LEU A 52 2.44 1.90 4.41
CA LEU A 52 2.48 1.34 3.06
C LEU A 52 2.56 -0.19 3.10
N GLY A 53 3.41 -0.76 3.96
CA GLY A 53 3.53 -2.20 4.15
C GLY A 53 2.21 -2.87 4.57
N VAL A 54 1.47 -2.25 5.50
CA VAL A 54 0.15 -2.72 5.92
C VAL A 54 -0.85 -2.68 4.76
N ARG A 55 -0.86 -1.60 3.96
CA ARG A 55 -1.73 -1.49 2.77
C ARG A 55 -1.40 -2.55 1.72
N VAL A 56 -0.12 -2.77 1.44
CA VAL A 56 0.37 -3.79 0.51
C VAL A 56 0.01 -5.20 0.99
N ALA A 57 0.11 -5.46 2.30
CA ALA A 57 -0.31 -6.74 2.89
C ALA A 57 -1.82 -6.97 2.73
N ARG A 58 -2.64 -5.94 2.99
CA ARG A 58 -4.09 -6.02 2.78
C ARG A 58 -4.44 -6.28 1.31
N LEU A 59 -3.78 -5.58 0.39
CA LEU A 59 -3.99 -5.78 -1.05
C LEU A 59 -3.56 -7.18 -1.50
N HIS A 60 -2.42 -7.66 -1.00
CA HIS A 60 -1.93 -9.00 -1.27
C HIS A 60 -2.97 -10.06 -0.89
N ASN A 61 -3.53 -9.99 0.33
CA ASN A 61 -4.53 -10.95 0.79
C ASN A 61 -5.79 -10.93 -0.09
N LEU A 62 -6.25 -9.74 -0.49
CA LEU A 62 -7.39 -9.64 -1.41
C LEU A 62 -7.08 -10.27 -2.78
N LEU A 63 -5.85 -10.15 -3.27
CA LEU A 63 -5.42 -10.79 -4.51
C LEU A 63 -5.26 -12.31 -4.37
N VAL A 64 -4.86 -12.79 -3.19
CA VAL A 64 -4.87 -14.22 -2.86
C VAL A 64 -6.31 -14.75 -2.90
N ASP A 65 -7.25 -14.07 -2.24
CA ASP A 65 -8.67 -14.44 -2.25
C ASP A 65 -9.24 -14.51 -3.68
N CYS A 66 -8.92 -13.52 -4.52
CA CYS A 66 -9.26 -13.54 -5.94
C CYS A 66 -8.66 -14.76 -6.65
N GLY A 67 -7.40 -15.10 -6.38
CA GLY A 67 -6.73 -16.24 -6.98
C GLY A 67 -7.38 -17.57 -6.58
N GLU A 68 -7.69 -17.73 -5.30
CA GLU A 68 -8.38 -18.91 -4.77
C GLU A 68 -9.79 -19.04 -5.37
N TRP A 69 -10.53 -17.94 -5.46
CA TRP A 69 -11.84 -17.93 -6.12
C TRP A 69 -11.75 -18.33 -7.60
N ILE A 70 -10.78 -17.80 -8.36
CA ILE A 70 -10.56 -18.21 -9.76
C ILE A 70 -10.22 -19.70 -9.84
N ASP A 71 -9.32 -20.17 -8.99
CA ASP A 71 -8.79 -21.53 -9.04
C ASP A 71 -9.75 -22.57 -8.44
N ALA A 72 -10.79 -22.17 -7.72
CA ALA A 72 -11.80 -23.07 -7.19
C ALA A 72 -12.69 -23.69 -8.29
N GLU A 73 -12.75 -23.12 -9.50
CA GLU A 73 -13.54 -23.68 -10.60
C GLU A 73 -12.80 -23.70 -11.95
N PRO A 74 -12.83 -24.82 -12.71
CA PRO A 74 -12.15 -24.90 -14.00
C PRO A 74 -12.63 -23.88 -15.04
N THR A 75 -13.92 -23.55 -15.04
CA THR A 75 -14.55 -22.57 -15.95
C THR A 75 -13.98 -21.16 -15.71
N ARG A 76 -13.92 -20.72 -14.45
CA ARG A 76 -13.26 -19.49 -14.04
C ARG A 76 -11.80 -19.49 -14.45
N ARG A 77 -11.05 -20.55 -14.11
CA ARG A 77 -9.63 -20.62 -14.47
C ARG A 77 -9.39 -20.45 -15.97
N ALA A 78 -10.23 -21.05 -16.81
CA ALA A 78 -10.16 -20.89 -18.25
C ALA A 78 -10.48 -19.45 -18.69
N HIS A 79 -11.52 -18.84 -18.13
CA HIS A 79 -11.92 -17.44 -18.42
C HIS A 79 -10.82 -16.43 -18.06
N PHE A 80 -10.24 -16.55 -16.87
CA PHE A 80 -9.24 -15.60 -16.38
C PHE A 80 -7.85 -15.80 -17.00
N GLY A 81 -7.56 -16.96 -17.60
CA GLY A 81 -6.38 -17.23 -18.43
C GLY A 81 -5.08 -16.53 -18.00
N THR A 82 -4.63 -15.55 -18.80
CA THR A 82 -3.40 -14.78 -18.55
C THR A 82 -3.50 -13.90 -17.30
N ALA A 83 -4.66 -13.30 -17.01
CA ALA A 83 -4.85 -12.49 -15.81
C ALA A 83 -4.68 -13.33 -14.54
N GLY A 84 -5.24 -14.53 -14.51
CA GLY A 84 -5.05 -15.49 -13.41
C GLY A 84 -3.59 -15.91 -13.23
N SER A 85 -2.84 -16.07 -14.33
CA SER A 85 -1.40 -16.38 -14.25
C SER A 85 -0.57 -15.21 -13.72
N ARG A 86 -0.89 -13.97 -14.11
CA ARG A 86 -0.23 -12.77 -13.57
C ARG A 86 -0.51 -12.59 -12.09
N LEU A 87 -1.76 -12.81 -11.69
CA LEU A 87 -2.18 -12.79 -10.29
C LEU A 87 -1.35 -13.77 -9.45
N ARG A 88 -1.25 -15.04 -9.88
CA ARG A 88 -0.41 -16.05 -9.22
C ARG A 88 1.05 -15.65 -9.10
N SER A 89 1.62 -15.02 -10.14
CA SER A 89 3.02 -14.57 -10.10
C SER A 89 3.26 -13.50 -9.03
N VAL A 90 2.25 -12.70 -8.71
CA VAL A 90 2.36 -11.62 -7.71
C VAL A 90 2.00 -12.12 -6.31
N THR A 91 1.13 -13.12 -6.20
CA THR A 91 0.72 -13.71 -4.92
C THR A 91 1.59 -14.87 -4.47
N SER A 92 2.39 -15.48 -5.34
CA SER A 92 3.28 -16.60 -4.99
C SER A 92 4.38 -16.22 -4.01
N ASN A 93 4.77 -14.95 -3.98
CA ASN A 93 5.75 -14.42 -3.06
C ASN A 93 5.00 -13.69 -1.95
N GLY A 94 5.28 -14.06 -0.69
CA GLY A 94 4.74 -13.35 0.47
C GLY A 94 5.11 -11.87 0.49
N VAL A 95 4.48 -11.11 1.36
CA VAL A 95 4.77 -9.68 1.52
C VAL A 95 6.01 -9.48 2.38
N ASP A 96 7.01 -8.80 1.82
CA ASP A 96 8.17 -8.35 2.60
C ASP A 96 7.87 -6.97 3.20
N ILE A 97 7.35 -6.98 4.43
CA ILE A 97 7.02 -5.77 5.20
C ILE A 97 8.31 -5.17 5.83
N THR A 98 9.43 -5.89 5.82
CA THR A 98 10.69 -5.49 6.46
C THR A 98 11.65 -4.76 5.51
N GLY A 99 11.46 -4.87 4.20
CA GLY A 99 12.30 -4.24 3.18
C GLY A 99 12.20 -2.71 3.07
N GLY A 100 11.45 -2.05 3.96
CA GLY A 100 11.26 -0.61 3.97
C GLY A 100 10.37 -0.10 2.83
N PHE A 101 10.32 1.23 2.69
CA PHE A 101 9.41 1.92 1.76
C PHE A 101 9.60 1.48 0.29
N ASP A 102 10.84 1.39 -0.19
CA ASP A 102 11.12 1.04 -1.58
C ASP A 102 10.67 -0.38 -1.96
N ALA A 103 10.84 -1.34 -1.05
CA ALA A 103 10.39 -2.71 -1.26
C ALA A 103 8.85 -2.76 -1.30
N ALA A 104 8.20 -2.14 -0.33
CA ALA A 104 6.74 -2.06 -0.27
C ALA A 104 6.16 -1.35 -1.52
N ASN A 105 6.81 -0.29 -2.00
CA ASN A 105 6.35 0.44 -3.18
C ASN A 105 6.50 -0.38 -4.49
N ARG A 106 7.60 -1.12 -4.65
CA ARG A 106 7.75 -2.05 -5.80
C ARG A 106 6.70 -3.15 -5.77
N GLN A 107 6.41 -3.69 -4.59
CA GLN A 107 5.39 -4.73 -4.43
C GLN A 107 3.99 -4.19 -4.73
N ARG A 108 3.66 -2.98 -4.24
CA ARG A 108 2.42 -2.29 -4.58
C ARG A 108 2.27 -2.13 -6.09
N ALA A 109 3.31 -1.66 -6.78
CA ALA A 109 3.24 -1.47 -8.24
C ALA A 109 2.95 -2.78 -9.00
N ALA A 110 3.54 -3.89 -8.58
CA ALA A 110 3.25 -5.21 -9.16
C ALA A 110 1.82 -5.68 -8.87
N GLN A 111 1.29 -5.39 -7.69
CA GLN A 111 -0.10 -5.70 -7.32
C GLN A 111 -1.11 -4.87 -8.10
N ASP A 112 -0.88 -3.57 -8.24
CA ASP A 112 -1.72 -2.66 -9.03
C ASP A 112 -1.79 -3.11 -10.50
N ASP A 113 -0.65 -3.52 -11.06
CA ASP A 113 -0.55 -4.06 -12.41
C ASP A 113 -1.32 -5.40 -12.58
N ALA A 114 -1.31 -6.28 -11.58
CA ALA A 114 -2.14 -7.48 -11.57
C ALA A 114 -3.64 -7.16 -11.49
N ILE A 115 -4.04 -6.13 -10.74
CA ILE A 115 -5.42 -5.69 -10.63
C ILE A 115 -5.92 -5.13 -11.95
N VAL A 116 -5.14 -4.28 -12.62
CA VAL A 116 -5.50 -3.74 -13.94
C VAL A 116 -5.76 -4.88 -14.93
N ALA A 117 -4.96 -5.95 -14.89
CA ALA A 117 -5.19 -7.13 -15.71
C ALA A 117 -6.44 -7.94 -15.31
N LEU A 118 -6.91 -7.83 -14.06
CA LEU A 118 -8.06 -8.55 -13.51
C LEU A 118 -9.40 -7.85 -13.74
N ILE A 119 -9.42 -6.51 -13.84
CA ILE A 119 -10.67 -5.72 -13.89
C ILE A 119 -11.58 -6.16 -15.04
N ASN A 120 -11.09 -6.17 -16.29
CA ASN A 120 -11.96 -6.48 -17.43
C ASN A 120 -12.48 -7.93 -17.38
N PRO A 121 -11.63 -8.96 -17.18
CA PRO A 121 -12.13 -10.33 -17.06
C PRO A 121 -13.14 -10.52 -15.92
N LEU A 122 -12.98 -9.80 -14.80
CA LEU A 122 -13.90 -9.85 -13.67
C LEU A 122 -15.26 -9.23 -14.01
N GLU A 123 -15.29 -8.06 -14.65
CA GLU A 123 -16.54 -7.42 -15.08
C GLU A 123 -17.24 -8.25 -16.16
N ASP A 124 -16.49 -8.82 -17.11
CA ASP A 124 -17.03 -9.72 -18.14
C ASP A 124 -17.67 -10.95 -17.49
N TRP A 125 -16.98 -11.58 -16.53
CA TRP A 125 -17.50 -12.74 -15.80
C TRP A 125 -18.79 -12.42 -15.06
N LEU A 126 -18.84 -11.31 -14.34
CA LEU A 126 -20.00 -10.89 -13.55
C LEU A 126 -21.18 -10.42 -14.41
N THR A 127 -20.92 -9.99 -15.65
CA THR A 127 -21.97 -9.69 -16.62
C THR A 127 -22.69 -10.97 -17.05
N ASP A 128 -21.93 -12.04 -17.29
CA ASP A 128 -22.48 -13.34 -17.69
C ASP A 128 -23.02 -14.15 -16.50
N HIS A 129 -22.52 -13.88 -15.29
CA HIS A 129 -22.88 -14.59 -14.05
C HIS A 129 -23.27 -13.60 -12.94
N PRO A 130 -24.39 -12.88 -13.08
CA PRO A 130 -24.79 -11.83 -12.14
C PRO A 130 -25.04 -12.34 -10.71
N ASP A 131 -25.40 -13.62 -10.57
CA ASP A 131 -25.68 -14.27 -9.28
C ASP A 131 -24.41 -14.77 -8.55
N ASP A 132 -23.21 -14.57 -9.11
CA ASP A 132 -21.94 -14.91 -8.43
C ASP A 132 -21.67 -13.95 -7.27
N SER A 133 -22.27 -14.25 -6.12
CA SER A 133 -22.18 -13.44 -4.91
C SER A 133 -20.76 -13.28 -4.38
N HIS A 134 -19.88 -14.26 -4.60
CA HIS A 134 -18.49 -14.21 -4.19
C HIS A 134 -17.70 -13.27 -5.10
N GLY A 135 -17.83 -13.41 -6.43
CA GLY A 135 -17.20 -12.50 -7.38
C GLY A 135 -17.65 -11.04 -7.20
N ASN A 136 -18.95 -10.82 -6.94
CA ASN A 136 -19.49 -9.50 -6.60
C ASN A 136 -18.88 -8.91 -5.30
N SER A 137 -18.62 -9.76 -4.30
CA SER A 137 -18.00 -9.34 -3.05
C SER A 137 -16.53 -8.99 -3.24
N LEU A 138 -15.77 -9.77 -4.02
CA LEU A 138 -14.38 -9.47 -4.38
C LEU A 138 -14.27 -8.15 -5.14
N ARG A 139 -15.15 -7.93 -6.12
CA ARG A 139 -15.25 -6.65 -6.84
C ARG A 139 -15.47 -5.47 -5.90
N ARG A 140 -16.43 -5.60 -4.98
CA ARG A 140 -16.71 -4.55 -3.98
C ARG A 140 -15.49 -4.25 -3.12
N ASN A 141 -14.83 -5.30 -2.62
CA ASN A 141 -13.64 -5.17 -1.78
C ASN A 141 -12.48 -4.49 -2.54
N LEU A 142 -12.29 -4.80 -3.82
CA LEU A 142 -11.30 -4.14 -4.68
C LEU A 142 -11.63 -2.65 -4.84
N LEU A 143 -12.88 -2.30 -5.14
CA LEU A 143 -13.30 -0.90 -5.27
C LEU A 143 -13.18 -0.13 -3.95
N GLU A 144 -13.50 -0.76 -2.82
CA GLU A 144 -13.34 -0.18 -1.49
C GLU A 144 -11.87 0.08 -1.15
N HIS A 145 -10.96 -0.82 -1.54
CA HIS A 145 -9.52 -0.63 -1.37
C HIS A 145 -9.04 0.67 -2.05
N TYR A 146 -9.45 0.91 -3.30
CA TYR A 146 -9.06 2.13 -4.04
C TYR A 146 -9.79 3.39 -3.59
N ARG A 147 -10.93 3.27 -2.91
CA ARG A 147 -11.61 4.43 -2.31
C ARG A 147 -10.91 4.92 -1.05
N GLN A 148 -10.19 4.04 -0.37
CA GLN A 148 -9.46 4.31 0.88
C GLN A 148 -7.97 4.63 0.65
N ALA A 149 -7.45 4.36 -0.55
CA ALA A 149 -6.05 4.56 -0.93
C ALA A 149 -5.72 6.04 -1.19
#